data_AF-A0AA38IB91-F1
#
_entry.id   AF-A0AA38IB91-F1
#
_cell.length_a   1.000
_cell.length_b   1.000
_cell.length_c   1.000
_cell.angle_alpha   90.00
_cell.angle_beta   90.00
_cell.angle_gamma   90.00
#
_symmetry.space_group_name_H-M   'P 1'
#
loop_
_entity.id
_entity.type
_entity.pdbx_description
1 polymer ?
#
loop_
_entity_poly.entity_id
_entity_poly.type
_entity_poly.pdbx_seq_one_letter_code
_entity_poly.pdbx_strand_id
1 'polypeptide(L)'
;MEKKNGEDKRGLKLLFWNIAGLKKKDNLFWDYVKNFDFVGLRETWILERNWNKLKDVLQRNLSGNCKGQKRKTRKMENLQNI
;
A
#
# COMPACT_ATOMS: atom_id res chain seq x y z
N MET A 1 24.13 -4.09 40.53
CA MET A 1 22.80 -4.10 39.89
C MET A 1 22.88 -3.22 38.65
N GLU A 2 23.06 -3.84 37.50
CA GLU A 2 23.24 -3.13 36.23
C GLU A 2 21.86 -2.76 35.67
N LYS A 3 21.53 -1.47 35.63
CA LYS A 3 20.29 -0.98 35.02
C LYS A 3 20.47 -0.95 33.50
N LYS A 4 20.02 -2.00 32.80
CA LYS A 4 19.77 -1.92 31.36
C LYS A 4 18.33 -1.54 31.12
N ASN A 5 18.06 -0.25 30.93
CA ASN A 5 16.78 0.20 30.38
C ASN A 5 17.06 1.23 29.28
N GLY A 6 17.70 0.76 28.20
CA GLY A 6 17.68 1.47 26.93
C GLY A 6 16.37 1.10 26.25
N GLU A 7 15.32 1.90 26.49
CA GLU A 7 14.14 1.85 25.63
C GLU A 7 14.60 2.22 24.21
N ASP A 8 14.71 1.21 23.36
CA ASP A 8 15.03 1.36 21.95
C ASP A 8 13.85 2.11 21.30
N LYS A 9 13.91 3.44 21.31
CA LYS A 9 12.95 4.34 20.67
C LYS A 9 13.10 4.21 19.16
N ARG A 10 12.71 3.05 18.61
CA ARG A 10 12.61 2.86 17.17
C ARG A 10 11.55 3.82 16.65
N GLY A 11 12.02 4.80 15.87
CA GLY A 11 11.15 5.76 15.21
C GLY A 11 10.20 5.06 14.24
N LEU A 12 8.99 5.62 14.10
CA LEU A 12 7.98 5.13 13.19
C LEU A 12 8.41 5.31 11.73
N LYS A 13 8.32 4.26 10.91
CA LYS A 13 8.65 4.28 9.48
C LYS A 13 7.38 4.34 8.64
N LEU A 14 7.20 5.45 7.92
CA LEU A 14 6.09 5.69 7.00
C LEU A 14 6.58 5.66 5.55
N LEU A 15 5.84 4.99 4.66
CA LEU A 15 6.09 4.98 3.22
C LEU A 15 4.86 5.52 2.47
N PHE A 16 5.05 6.57 1.67
CA PHE A 16 4.06 7.02 0.69
C PHE A 16 4.65 6.90 -0.70
N TRP A 17 4.07 6.03 -1.54
CA TRP A 17 4.62 5.75 -2.86
C TRP A 17 3.52 5.67 -3.93
N ASN A 18 3.65 6.53 -4.95
CA ASN A 18 2.93 6.35 -6.20
C ASN A 18 3.62 5.31 -7.09
N ILE A 19 2.97 4.17 -7.34
CA ILE A 19 3.57 3.03 -8.04
C ILE A 19 3.11 2.96 -9.51
N ALA A 20 2.12 3.77 -9.91
CA ALA A 20 1.49 3.72 -11.23
C ALA A 20 0.98 2.30 -11.64
N GLY A 21 0.72 1.44 -10.66
CA GLY A 21 0.19 0.09 -10.87
C GLY A 21 0.83 -0.97 -9.96
N LEU A 22 0.01 -1.90 -9.47
CA LEU A 22 0.43 -3.02 -8.61
C LEU A 22 0.62 -4.34 -9.37
N LYS A 23 0.44 -4.36 -10.70
CA LYS A 23 0.62 -5.56 -11.51
C LYS A 23 2.11 -5.93 -11.55
N LYS A 24 2.41 -7.22 -11.30
CA LYS A 24 3.74 -7.84 -11.43
C LYS A 24 4.84 -7.25 -10.53
N LYS A 25 4.51 -6.80 -9.31
CA LYS A 25 5.55 -6.53 -8.31
C LYS A 25 6.14 -7.84 -7.80
N ASP A 26 7.46 -7.88 -7.72
CA ASP A 26 8.26 -9.03 -7.33
C ASP A 26 8.43 -9.10 -5.81
N ASN A 27 9.09 -10.16 -5.34
CA ASN A 27 9.35 -10.35 -3.92
C ASN A 27 10.21 -9.23 -3.33
N LEU A 28 11.15 -8.70 -4.11
CA LEU A 28 12.03 -7.59 -3.70
C LEU A 28 11.23 -6.34 -3.32
N PHE A 29 10.22 -6.00 -4.13
CA PHE A 29 9.30 -4.90 -3.81
C PHE A 29 8.61 -5.11 -2.46
N TRP A 30 8.09 -6.32 -2.21
CA TRP A 30 7.40 -6.62 -0.95
C TRP A 30 8.35 -6.64 0.24
N ASP A 31 9.56 -7.13 0.07
CA ASP A 31 10.58 -7.14 1.13
C ASP A 31 11.03 -5.73 1.49
N TYR A 32 11.08 -4.81 0.53
CA TYR A 32 11.28 -3.39 0.80
C TYR A 32 10.12 -2.80 1.62
N VAL A 33 8.88 -3.03 1.17
CA VAL A 33 7.67 -2.48 1.79
C VAL A 33 7.44 -3.00 3.22
N LYS A 34 7.81 -4.25 3.52
CA LYS A 34 7.73 -4.85 4.86
C LYS A 34 8.55 -4.14 5.93
N ASN A 35 9.54 -3.33 5.56
CA ASN A 35 10.39 -2.61 6.51
C ASN A 35 9.74 -1.36 7.11
N PHE A 36 8.50 -1.04 6.71
CA PHE A 36 7.75 0.13 7.14
C PHE A 36 6.55 -0.27 7.99
N ASP A 37 6.22 0.55 9.00
CA ASP A 37 5.08 0.33 9.87
C ASP A 37 3.76 0.71 9.18
N PHE A 38 3.79 1.75 8.35
CA PHE A 38 2.64 2.24 7.60
C PHE A 38 2.99 2.51 6.14
N VAL A 39 2.13 2.05 5.23
CA VAL A 39 2.35 2.12 3.79
C VAL A 39 1.11 2.66 3.09
N GLY A 40 1.25 3.81 2.42
CA GLY A 40 0.24 4.43 1.57
C GLY A 40 0.63 4.35 0.09
N LEU A 41 -0.05 3.50 -0.67
CA LEU A 41 0.21 3.32 -2.10
C LEU A 41 -0.81 4.09 -2.95
N ARG A 42 -0.35 4.80 -3.98
CA ARG A 42 -1.20 5.56 -4.93
C ARG A 42 -1.10 4.99 -6.35
N GLU A 43 -2.15 5.30 -7.13
CA GLU A 43 -2.35 4.87 -8.53
C GLU A 43 -2.24 3.36 -8.72
N THR A 44 -2.74 2.64 -7.74
CA THR A 44 -2.88 1.21 -7.79
C THR A 44 -4.08 0.86 -8.66
N TRP A 45 -3.87 0.77 -9.98
CA TRP A 45 -4.89 0.32 -10.93
C TRP A 45 -5.23 -1.15 -10.67
N ILE A 46 -6.13 -1.40 -9.71
CA ILE A 46 -6.62 -2.72 -9.33
C ILE A 46 -8.09 -2.80 -9.72
N LEU A 47 -8.41 -3.74 -10.60
CA LEU A 47 -9.81 -4.11 -10.86
C LEU A 47 -10.38 -4.80 -9.61
N GLU A 48 -11.66 -4.58 -9.30
CA GLU A 48 -12.31 -5.14 -8.10
C GLU A 48 -12.15 -6.67 -8.02
N ARG A 49 -12.25 -7.38 -9.15
CA ARG A 49 -11.97 -8.82 -9.26
C ARG A 49 -10.58 -9.26 -8.80
N ASN A 50 -9.60 -8.37 -8.87
CA ASN A 50 -8.21 -8.62 -8.49
C ASN A 50 -7.89 -8.11 -7.08
N TRP A 51 -8.81 -7.40 -6.44
CA TRP A 51 -8.63 -6.92 -5.07
C TRP A 51 -8.49 -8.07 -4.08
N ASN A 52 -9.30 -9.13 -4.21
CA ASN A 52 -9.22 -10.30 -3.33
C ASN A 52 -7.87 -11.01 -3.46
N LYS A 53 -7.39 -11.25 -4.70
CA LYS A 53 -6.06 -11.83 -4.93
C LYS A 53 -4.94 -10.98 -4.35
N LEU A 54 -5.05 -9.66 -4.49
CA LEU A 54 -4.08 -8.74 -3.90
C LEU A 54 -4.16 -8.76 -2.38
N LYS A 55 -5.36 -8.84 -1.80
CA LYS A 55 -5.55 -8.92 -0.35
C LYS A 55 -4.87 -10.17 0.22
N ASP A 56 -4.95 -11.31 -0.47
CA ASP A 56 -4.25 -12.53 -0.05
C ASP A 56 -2.72 -12.36 -0.10
N VAL A 57 -2.19 -11.71 -1.15
CA VAL A 57 -0.75 -11.40 -1.25
C VAL A 57 -0.34 -10.41 -0.16
N LEU A 58 -1.14 -9.39 0.09
CA LEU A 58 -0.89 -8.40 1.13
C LEU A 58 -0.93 -9.05 2.52
N GLN A 59 -1.94 -9.88 2.82
CA GLN A 59 -2.04 -10.59 4.10
C GLN A 59 -0.90 -11.59 4.32
N ARG A 60 -0.42 -12.24 3.25
CA ARG A 60 0.76 -13.12 3.30
C ARG A 60 2.06 -12.35 3.58
N ASN A 61 2.16 -11.13 3.09
CA ASN A 61 3.41 -10.35 3.16
C ASN A 61 3.40 -9.28 4.26
N LEU A 62 2.24 -8.86 4.76
CA LEU A 62 2.06 -7.79 5.73
C LEU A 62 1.03 -8.28 6.75
N SER A 63 1.36 -8.24 8.05
CA SER A 63 0.49 -8.67 9.15
C SER A 63 -0.67 -7.69 9.44
N GLY A 64 -0.95 -6.73 8.54
CA GLY A 64 -1.81 -5.57 8.78
C GLY A 64 -3.17 -5.59 8.08
N ASN A 65 -4.09 -4.76 8.57
CA ASN A 65 -5.41 -4.53 7.97
C ASN A 65 -5.28 -3.73 6.66
N CYS A 66 -5.61 -4.36 5.53
CA CYS A 66 -5.55 -3.73 4.20
C CYS A 66 -6.91 -3.14 3.81
N LYS A 67 -6.96 -1.83 3.51
CA LYS A 67 -8.15 -1.14 3.00
C LYS A 67 -7.90 -0.61 1.58
N GLY A 68 -8.80 -0.95 0.67
CA GLY A 68 -8.77 -0.44 -0.70
C GLY A 68 -9.51 0.89 -0.80
N GLN A 69 -8.94 1.85 -1.52
CA GLN A 69 -9.59 3.13 -1.78
C GLN A 69 -10.32 3.05 -3.13
N LYS A 70 -11.65 3.15 -3.13
CA LYS A 70 -12.43 3.19 -4.38
C LYS A 70 -12.30 4.58 -4.99
N ARG A 71 -11.83 4.67 -6.23
CA ARG A 71 -11.98 5.89 -7.05
C ARG A 71 -13.39 5.90 -7.63
N LYS A 72 -14.18 6.93 -7.32
CA LYS A 72 -15.39 7.25 -8.09
C LYS A 72 -14.93 7.84 -9.42
N THR A 73 -15.29 7.21 -10.53
CA THR A 73 -15.12 7.80 -11.86
C THR A 73 -15.94 9.08 -11.92
N ARG A 74 -15.32 10.24 -12.17
CA ARG A 74 -16.08 11.39 -12.68
C ARG A 74 -16.47 11.02 -14.11
N LYS A 75 -17.78 10.94 -14.39
CA LYS A 75 -18.26 10.97 -15.78
C LYS A 75 -17.64 12.21 -16.42
N MET A 76 -16.82 12.04 -17.44
CA MET A 76 -16.53 13.13 -18.36
C MET A 76 -17.85 13.39 -19.08
N GLU A 77 -18.56 14.44 -18.68
CA GLU A 77 -19.61 15.00 -19.51
C GLU A 77 -18.91 15.58 -20.75
N ASN A 78 -19.23 15.00 -21.91
CA ASN A 78 -18.68 15.42 -23.20
C ASN A 78 -18.88 16.92 -23.38
N LEU A 79 -17.79 17.68 -23.45
CA LEU A 79 -17.76 18.99 -24.07
C LEU A 79 -17.85 18.79 -25.58
N GLN A 80 -19.06 18.54 -26.08
CA GLN A 80 -19.42 18.69 -27.49
C GLN A 80 -20.44 19.83 -27.63
N ASN A 81 -20.05 21.05 -27.22
CA ASN A 81 -20.75 22.28 -27.56
C ASN A 81 -19.74 23.44 -27.53
N ILE A 82 -19.00 23.61 -28.64
CA ILE A 82 -18.42 24.88 -29.09
C ILE A 82 -18.86 25.02 -30.55
#